data_AF-V4BT16-F1
#
_entry.id   AF-V4BT16-F1
#
_cell.length_a   1.000
_cell.length_b   1.000
_cell.length_c   1.000
_cell.angle_alpha   90.00
_cell.angle_beta   90.00
_cell.angle_gamma   90.00
#
_symmetry.space_group_name_H-M   'P 1'
#
loop_
_entity.id
_entity.type
_entity.pdbx_description
1 polymer ?
#
loop_
_entity_poly.entity_id
_entity_poly.type
_entity_poly.pdbx_seq_one_letter_code
_entity_poly.pdbx_strand_id
1 'polypeptide(L)'
;CRYLYSVLPLPLFSIAVTSIRYCRYLYSVLPLPLFSIAVTSIRYCRYLYSVLPLPLFGIAVTSIQYCRYLYSVLPLPLFGIAVTSIQYCRYLYSVLPLPLFGIAVTSIRHCCYLYSPLPLPLFGIAVTSIRYCRYLYSVLPLPLFGIAVTSIQYCRYLYSVLPLPLFGIAVTSICHCCYFYSVLPLP
;
A
#
# COMPACT_ATOMS: atom_id res chain seq x y z
N CYS A 1 20.56 12.30 3.43
CA CYS A 1 20.00 13.66 3.35
C CYS A 1 19.07 13.97 4.54
N ARG A 2 18.99 15.24 4.96
CA ARG A 2 18.11 15.66 6.06
C ARG A 2 16.67 15.83 5.56
N TYR A 3 16.48 16.52 4.44
CA TYR A 3 15.20 16.67 3.76
C TYR A 3 15.41 16.37 2.27
N LEU A 4 14.49 15.63 1.66
CA LEU A 4 14.41 15.42 0.22
C LEU A 4 12.98 15.68 -0.21
N TYR A 5 12.82 16.69 -1.07
CA TYR A 5 11.56 17.02 -1.72
C TYR A 5 11.73 16.70 -3.20
N SER A 6 10.99 15.71 -3.69
CA SER A 6 11.01 15.34 -5.11
C SER A 6 9.64 15.59 -5.71
N VAL A 7 9.59 16.48 -6.70
CA VAL A 7 8.46 16.69 -7.59
C VAL A 7 8.96 16.49 -9.01
N LEU A 8 8.32 15.59 -9.75
CA LEU A 8 8.66 15.31 -11.14
C LEU A 8 7.50 15.80 -12.03
N PRO A 9 7.62 17.00 -12.63
CA PRO A 9 6.47 17.69 -13.21
C PRO A 9 6.24 17.43 -14.72
N LEU A 10 6.82 16.40 -15.34
CA LEU A 10 6.66 16.14 -16.78
C LEU A 10 6.01 14.78 -17.07
N PRO A 11 5.11 14.68 -18.07
CA PRO A 11 4.59 13.40 -18.52
C PRO A 11 5.76 12.63 -19.15
N LEU A 12 6.11 11.50 -18.56
CA LEU A 12 7.27 10.71 -18.96
C LEU A 12 6.82 9.39 -19.56
N PHE A 13 7.13 9.19 -20.83
CA PHE A 13 7.20 7.86 -21.46
C PHE A 13 8.61 7.31 -21.27
N SER A 14 8.94 6.85 -20.06
CA SER A 14 10.32 6.45 -19.75
C SER A 14 10.43 5.49 -18.57
N ILE A 15 11.65 5.03 -18.28
CA ILE A 15 11.97 4.27 -17.07
C ILE A 15 12.63 5.23 -16.08
N ALA A 16 12.06 5.33 -14.87
CA ALA A 16 12.62 6.13 -13.79
C ALA A 16 13.12 5.21 -12.66
N VAL A 17 14.38 5.33 -12.29
CA VAL A 17 14.96 4.60 -11.15
C VAL A 17 15.44 5.60 -10.10
N THR A 18 14.95 5.46 -8.88
CA THR A 18 15.37 6.27 -7.73
C THR A 18 15.92 5.37 -6.64
N SER A 19 17.08 5.72 -6.10
CA SER A 19 17.70 5.02 -4.99
C SER A 19 18.09 5.98 -3.88
N ILE A 20 17.63 5.69 -2.66
CA ILE A 20 17.80 6.55 -1.49
C ILE A 20 18.35 5.70 -0.35
N ARG A 21 19.61 5.94 -0.01
CA ARG A 21 20.29 5.16 1.05
C ARG A 21 19.89 5.61 2.46
N TYR A 22 19.88 6.91 2.72
CA TYR A 22 19.52 7.47 4.03
C TYR A 22 18.80 8.81 3.88
N CYS A 23 17.56 8.90 4.34
CA CYS A 23 16.82 10.15 4.43
C CYS A 23 16.11 10.30 5.77
N ARG A 24 16.17 11.50 6.35
CA ARG A 24 15.43 11.77 7.59
C ARG A 24 13.98 12.12 7.29
N TYR A 25 13.75 12.98 6.30
CA TYR A 25 12.43 13.34 5.79
C TYR A 25 12.45 13.23 4.27
N LEU A 26 11.55 12.42 3.73
CA LEU A 26 11.33 12.25 2.30
C LEU A 26 9.88 12.60 2.02
N TYR A 27 9.70 13.61 1.17
CA TYR A 27 8.41 13.98 0.63
C TYR A 27 8.46 13.80 -0.88
N SER A 28 7.66 12.86 -1.39
CA SER A 28 7.58 12.57 -2.81
C SER A 28 6.16 12.83 -3.29
N VAL A 29 6.01 13.74 -4.24
CA VAL A 29 4.76 14.00 -4.97
C VAL A 29 5.03 13.82 -6.45
N LEU A 30 4.19 13.03 -7.12
CA LEU A 30 4.34 12.74 -8.54
C LEU A 30 3.10 13.23 -9.32
N PRO A 31 3.10 14.50 -9.77
CA PRO A 31 1.87 15.18 -10.18
C PRO A 31 1.39 14.94 -11.61
N LEU A 32 1.96 14.01 -12.40
CA LEU A 32 1.57 13.82 -13.80
C LEU A 32 1.25 12.38 -14.18
N PRO A 33 0.35 12.15 -15.16
CA PRO A 33 0.04 10.81 -15.62
C PRO A 33 1.30 10.16 -16.18
N LEU A 34 1.58 8.96 -15.71
CA LEU A 34 2.79 8.22 -16.06
C LEU A 34 2.44 7.05 -16.95
N PHE A 35 2.97 7.06 -18.17
CA PHE A 35 3.04 5.90 -19.06
C PHE A 35 4.44 5.28 -18.96
N SER A 36 4.74 4.61 -17.85
CA SER A 36 6.13 4.39 -17.46
C SER A 36 6.37 3.22 -16.53
N ILE A 37 7.65 2.86 -16.38
CA ILE A 37 8.14 1.98 -15.33
C ILE A 37 8.87 2.85 -14.29
N ALA A 38 8.41 2.83 -13.05
CA ALA A 38 9.03 3.52 -11.94
C ALA A 38 9.55 2.52 -10.92
N VAL A 39 10.84 2.58 -10.60
CA VAL A 39 11.47 1.77 -9.54
C VAL A 39 12.01 2.71 -8.47
N THR A 40 11.53 2.54 -7.25
CA THR A 40 12.02 3.29 -6.08
C THR A 40 12.60 2.32 -5.05
N SER A 41 13.79 2.61 -4.57
CA SER A 41 14.47 1.84 -3.53
C SER A 41 14.92 2.75 -2.40
N ILE A 42 14.49 2.44 -1.18
CA ILE A 42 14.74 3.25 0.01
C ILE A 42 15.29 2.32 1.09
N ARG A 43 16.53 2.54 1.48
CA ARG A 43 17.18 1.70 2.49
C ARG A 43 16.79 2.13 3.90
N TYR A 44 16.95 3.41 4.22
CA TYR A 44 16.60 3.95 5.53
C TYR A 44 15.89 5.29 5.40
N CYS A 45 14.64 5.34 5.88
CA CYS A 45 13.88 6.57 6.01
C CYS A 45 13.29 6.72 7.41
N ARG A 46 13.42 7.90 8.03
CA ARG A 46 12.75 8.14 9.31
C ARG A 46 11.29 8.55 9.09
N TYR A 47 11.04 9.50 8.20
CA TYR A 47 9.70 9.91 7.80
C TYR A 47 9.62 9.89 6.28
N LEU A 48 8.69 9.10 5.76
CA LEU A 48 8.38 9.02 4.35
C LEU A 48 6.92 9.41 4.18
N TYR A 49 6.71 10.47 3.40
CA TYR A 49 5.40 10.89 2.94
C TYR A 49 5.36 10.78 1.41
N SER A 50 4.54 9.86 0.91
CA SER A 50 4.39 9.65 -0.52
C SER A 50 2.95 9.88 -0.93
N VAL A 51 2.75 10.80 -1.88
CA VAL A 51 1.47 11.00 -2.55
C VAL A 51 1.68 10.79 -4.04
N LEU A 52 0.86 9.94 -4.64
CA LEU A 52 0.86 9.70 -6.08
C LEU A 52 -0.44 10.24 -6.71
N PRO A 53 -0.56 11.55 -6.94
CA PRO A 53 -1.85 12.20 -7.19
C PRO A 53 -2.46 12.04 -8.59
N LEU A 54 -1.88 11.27 -9.53
CA LEU A 54 -2.42 11.16 -10.90
C LEU A 54 -2.38 9.72 -11.44
N PRO A 55 -3.22 9.38 -12.44
CA PRO A 55 -3.38 8.01 -12.90
C PRO A 55 -2.06 7.45 -13.43
N LEU A 56 -1.69 6.29 -12.90
CA LEU A 56 -0.52 5.55 -13.35
C LEU A 56 -0.96 4.52 -14.38
N PHE A 57 -0.45 4.65 -15.60
CA PHE A 57 -0.57 3.67 -16.68
C PHE A 57 0.78 2.95 -16.84
N GLY A 58 1.03 1.88 -16.09
CA GLY A 58 2.34 1.22 -16.14
C GLY A 58 2.69 0.40 -14.92
N ILE A 59 3.99 0.34 -14.61
CA ILE A 59 4.52 -0.51 -13.53
C ILE A 59 5.22 0.37 -12.50
N ALA A 60 4.77 0.32 -11.24
CA ALA A 60 5.45 0.94 -10.12
C ALA A 60 5.97 -0.14 -9.17
N VAL A 61 7.28 -0.14 -8.92
CA VAL A 61 7.93 -1.00 -7.92
C VAL A 61 8.53 -0.11 -6.85
N THR A 62 8.11 -0.32 -5.61
CA THR A 62 8.66 0.38 -4.45
C THR A 62 9.21 -0.63 -3.45
N SER A 63 10.44 -0.41 -3.02
CA SER A 63 11.13 -1.25 -2.03
C SER A 63 11.66 -0.39 -0.90
N ILE A 64 11.26 -0.74 0.32
CA ILE A 64 11.59 -0.01 1.54
C ILE A 64 12.17 -0.99 2.55
N GLN A 65 13.43 -0.83 2.89
CA GLN A 65 14.09 -1.72 3.84
C GLN A 65 13.71 -1.35 5.29
N TYR A 66 13.92 -0.08 5.67
CA TYR A 66 13.62 0.41 7.01
C TYR A 66 12.92 1.77 6.96
N CYS A 67 11.71 1.82 7.49
CA CYS A 67 10.96 3.06 7.67
C CYS A 67 10.43 3.18 9.11
N ARG A 68 10.65 4.34 9.76
CA ARG A 68 10.05 4.55 11.09
C ARG A 68 8.58 5.00 10.97
N TYR A 69 8.31 5.98 10.12
CA TYR A 69 6.97 6.45 9.83
C TYR A 69 6.79 6.51 8.31
N LEU A 70 5.85 5.75 7.81
CA LEU A 70 5.46 5.71 6.42
C LEU A 70 4.01 6.14 6.32
N TYR A 71 3.78 7.25 5.64
CA TYR A 71 2.47 7.72 5.25
C TYR A 71 2.39 7.66 3.73
N SER A 72 1.58 6.74 3.22
CA SER A 72 1.36 6.59 1.78
C SER A 72 -0.10 6.87 1.46
N VAL A 73 -0.33 7.82 0.58
CA VAL A 73 -1.63 8.04 -0.05
C VAL A 73 -1.44 7.81 -1.52
N LEU A 74 -2.29 6.97 -2.11
CA LEU A 74 -2.28 6.72 -3.55
C LEU A 74 -3.60 7.25 -4.15
N PRO A 75 -3.80 8.58 -4.26
CA PRO A 75 -5.03 9.11 -4.80
C PRO A 75 -4.97 9.08 -6.32
N LEU A 76 -5.90 8.35 -6.96
CA LEU A 76 -6.24 8.30 -8.40
C LEU A 76 -6.00 6.94 -9.07
N PRO A 77 -6.80 6.59 -10.10
CA PRO A 77 -6.90 5.22 -10.59
C PRO A 77 -5.57 4.69 -11.13
N LEU A 78 -5.19 3.52 -10.64
CA LEU A 78 -4.05 2.78 -11.16
C LEU A 78 -4.54 1.86 -12.27
N PHE A 79 -4.00 2.06 -13.47
CA PHE A 79 -4.17 1.20 -14.63
C PHE A 79 -2.85 0.47 -14.90
N GLY A 80 -2.61 -0.67 -14.24
CA GLY A 80 -1.35 -1.37 -14.38
C GLY A 80 -0.95 -2.19 -13.17
N ILE A 81 0.35 -2.23 -12.85
CA ILE A 81 0.89 -3.06 -11.78
C ILE A 81 1.59 -2.18 -10.74
N ALA A 82 1.17 -2.26 -9.48
CA ALA A 82 1.90 -1.72 -8.35
C ALA A 82 2.43 -2.85 -7.48
N VAL A 83 3.73 -2.84 -7.22
CA VAL A 83 4.38 -3.72 -6.25
C VAL A 83 5.02 -2.88 -5.17
N THR A 84 4.62 -3.12 -3.92
CA THR A 84 5.23 -2.49 -2.75
C THR A 84 5.80 -3.58 -1.84
N SER A 85 7.06 -3.41 -1.45
CA SER A 85 7.76 -4.31 -0.54
C SER A 85 8.35 -3.51 0.61
N ILE A 86 8.01 -3.93 1.83
CA ILE A 86 8.41 -3.26 3.07
C ILE A 86 8.98 -4.31 4.00
N GLN A 87 10.28 -4.21 4.30
CA GLN A 87 10.92 -5.17 5.20
C GLN A 87 10.63 -4.83 6.67
N TYR A 88 10.84 -3.58 7.08
CA TYR A 88 10.58 -3.13 8.45
C TYR A 88 9.92 -1.76 8.45
N CYS A 89 8.72 -1.68 9.02
CA CYS A 89 8.04 -0.42 9.32
C CYS A 89 7.64 -0.35 10.80
N ARG A 90 7.84 0.78 11.47
CA ARG A 90 7.30 0.94 12.83
C ARG A 90 5.85 1.42 12.79
N TYR A 91 5.57 2.46 12.03
CA TYR A 91 4.21 2.97 11.81
C TYR A 91 3.98 3.10 10.31
N LEU A 92 2.97 2.38 9.83
CA LEU A 92 2.54 2.40 8.44
C LEU A 92 1.09 2.84 8.42
N TYR A 93 0.86 4.00 7.81
CA TYR A 93 -0.46 4.49 7.47
C TYR A 93 -0.58 4.50 5.95
N SER A 94 -1.40 3.61 5.42
CA SER A 94 -1.62 3.48 3.99
C SER A 94 -3.08 3.72 3.67
N VAL A 95 -3.36 4.83 2.99
CA VAL A 95 -4.67 5.05 2.38
C VAL A 95 -4.52 4.73 0.91
N LEU A 96 -5.40 3.88 0.42
CA LEU A 96 -5.51 3.60 -1.00
C LEU A 96 -6.87 4.12 -1.50
N PRO A 97 -7.04 5.44 -1.68
CA PRO A 97 -8.30 5.98 -2.17
C PRO A 97 -8.29 5.93 -3.70
N LEU A 98 -9.31 5.31 -4.31
CA LEU A 98 -9.72 5.35 -5.75
C LEU A 98 -9.48 4.07 -6.56
N PRO A 99 -10.29 3.81 -7.62
CA PRO A 99 -10.41 2.47 -8.19
C PRO A 99 -9.13 1.94 -8.80
N LEU A 100 -8.76 0.72 -8.39
CA LEU A 100 -7.67 -0.02 -8.99
C LEU A 100 -8.20 -0.81 -10.19
N PHE A 101 -7.68 -0.50 -11.38
CA PHE A 101 -7.88 -1.24 -12.62
C PHE A 101 -6.59 -1.97 -12.99
N GLY A 102 -6.27 -3.04 -12.28
CA GLY A 102 -4.99 -3.73 -12.48
C GLY A 102 -4.61 -4.66 -11.35
N ILE A 103 -3.32 -4.71 -11.03
CA ILE A 103 -2.76 -5.58 -9.98
C ILE A 103 -2.03 -4.72 -8.95
N ALA A 104 -2.44 -4.80 -7.69
CA ALA A 104 -1.65 -4.31 -6.56
C ALA A 104 -1.14 -5.48 -5.72
N VAL A 105 0.16 -5.51 -5.49
CA VAL A 105 0.79 -6.44 -4.56
C VAL A 105 1.48 -5.63 -3.48
N THR A 106 1.10 -5.90 -2.22
CA THR A 106 1.78 -5.34 -1.05
C THR A 106 2.35 -6.47 -0.20
N SER A 107 3.62 -6.35 0.14
CA SER A 107 4.32 -7.32 0.99
C SER A 107 5.00 -6.60 2.15
N ILE A 108 4.65 -7.01 3.36
CA ILE A 108 5.13 -6.40 4.59
C ILE A 108 5.68 -7.51 5.47
N ARG A 109 7.00 -7.50 5.70
CA ARG A 109 7.63 -8.53 6.52
C ARG A 109 7.44 -8.26 8.01
N HIS A 110 7.70 -7.03 8.45
CA HIS A 110 7.50 -6.65 9.85
C HIS A 110 6.88 -5.25 9.95
N CYS A 111 5.75 -5.15 10.64
CA CYS A 111 5.19 -3.88 11.05
C CYS A 111 4.78 -3.86 12.52
N CYS A 112 5.03 -2.76 13.24
CA CYS A 112 4.50 -2.63 14.60
C CYS A 112 3.05 -2.16 14.59
N TYR A 113 2.75 -1.11 13.83
CA TYR A 113 1.41 -0.52 13.73
C TYR A 113 1.08 -0.29 12.27
N LEU A 114 0.08 -1.02 11.78
CA LEU A 114 -0.43 -0.91 10.43
C LEU A 114 -1.87 -0.41 10.49
N TYR A 115 -2.12 0.74 9.88
CA TYR A 115 -3.45 1.28 9.67
C TYR A 115 -3.68 1.41 8.17
N SER A 116 -4.58 0.57 7.63
CA SER A 116 -4.86 0.48 6.20
C SER A 116 -6.36 0.59 5.92
N PRO A 117 -6.89 1.81 5.83
CA PRO A 117 -8.19 2.05 5.25
C PRO A 117 -8.06 1.90 3.73
N LEU A 118 -8.78 0.92 3.18
CA LEU A 118 -8.96 0.74 1.75
C LEU A 118 -10.42 1.07 1.39
N PRO A 119 -10.82 2.34 1.45
CA PRO A 119 -12.10 2.73 0.87
C PRO A 119 -12.00 2.57 -0.64
N LEU A 120 -13.05 2.12 -1.32
CA LEU A 120 -13.31 2.27 -2.77
C LEU A 120 -13.16 1.01 -3.65
N PRO A 121 -13.86 0.97 -4.82
CA PRO A 121 -14.02 -0.24 -5.61
C PRO A 121 -12.73 -0.77 -6.21
N LEU A 122 -12.53 -2.07 -6.10
CA LEU A 122 -11.45 -2.80 -6.75
C LEU A 122 -11.96 -3.43 -8.05
N PHE A 123 -11.39 -3.05 -9.19
CA PHE A 123 -11.64 -3.66 -10.51
C PHE A 123 -10.36 -4.38 -10.99
N GLY A 124 -9.96 -5.43 -10.28
CA GLY A 124 -8.67 -6.08 -10.56
C GLY A 124 -8.26 -7.09 -9.49
N ILE A 125 -6.97 -7.15 -9.20
CA ILE A 125 -6.41 -8.05 -8.19
C ILE A 125 -5.64 -7.24 -7.15
N ALA A 126 -6.00 -7.36 -5.88
CA ALA A 126 -5.18 -6.89 -4.77
C ALA A 126 -4.70 -8.09 -3.94
N VAL A 127 -3.39 -8.18 -3.76
CA VAL A 127 -2.77 -9.15 -2.86
C VAL A 127 -2.03 -8.40 -1.78
N THR A 128 -2.39 -8.64 -0.52
CA THR A 128 -1.65 -8.15 0.64
C THR A 128 -1.10 -9.33 1.42
N SER A 129 0.19 -9.28 1.72
CA SER A 129 0.88 -10.31 2.49
C SER A 129 1.64 -9.67 3.64
N ILE A 130 1.35 -10.15 4.84
CA ILE A 130 1.87 -9.62 6.09
C ILE A 130 2.45 -10.77 6.89
N ARG A 131 3.76 -10.77 7.11
CA ARG A 131 4.40 -11.84 7.87
C ARG A 131 4.25 -11.63 9.37
N TYR A 132 4.59 -10.44 9.87
CA TYR A 132 4.46 -10.10 11.28
C TYR A 132 3.90 -8.70 11.46
N CYS A 133 2.78 -8.59 12.17
CA CYS A 133 2.19 -7.33 12.61
C CYS A 133 1.88 -7.37 14.11
N ARG A 134 2.22 -6.32 14.87
CA ARG A 134 1.79 -6.25 16.29
C ARG A 134 0.35 -5.74 16.39
N TYR A 135 0.05 -4.63 15.72
CA TYR A 135 -1.28 -4.05 15.66
C TYR A 135 -1.65 -3.80 14.21
N LEU A 136 -2.73 -4.41 13.78
CA LEU A 136 -3.29 -4.24 12.44
C LEU A 136 -4.72 -3.72 12.58
N TYR A 137 -4.96 -2.58 11.95
CA TYR A 137 -6.30 -2.05 11.74
C TYR A 137 -6.52 -1.92 10.24
N SER A 138 -7.45 -2.72 9.72
CA SER A 138 -7.83 -2.70 8.31
C SER A 138 -9.33 -2.44 8.18
N VAL A 139 -9.69 -1.47 7.37
CA VAL A 139 -11.09 -1.24 6.97
C VAL A 139 -11.12 -1.42 5.48
N LEU A 140 -12.00 -2.29 5.00
CA LEU A 140 -12.13 -2.57 3.57
C LEU A 140 -13.54 -2.24 3.07
N PRO A 141 -13.97 -0.95 3.03
CA PRO A 141 -15.31 -0.61 2.59
C PRO A 141 -15.44 -0.50 1.05
N LEU A 142 -16.22 -1.43 0.47
CA LEU A 142 -17.10 -1.31 -0.73
C LEU A 142 -16.52 -0.84 -2.09
N PRO A 143 -17.12 -1.25 -3.23
CA PRO A 143 -17.54 -2.59 -3.65
C PRO A 143 -16.43 -3.31 -4.43
N LEU A 144 -16.23 -4.61 -4.17
CA LEU A 144 -15.18 -5.40 -4.84
C LEU A 144 -15.71 -6.01 -6.15
N PHE A 145 -15.11 -5.65 -7.28
CA PHE A 145 -15.32 -6.21 -8.62
C PHE A 145 -14.03 -6.90 -9.13
N GLY A 146 -13.56 -7.91 -8.40
CA GLY A 146 -12.28 -8.55 -8.70
C GLY A 146 -11.85 -9.57 -7.65
N ILE A 147 -10.55 -9.65 -7.37
CA ILE A 147 -9.98 -10.58 -6.38
C ILE A 147 -9.20 -9.77 -5.34
N ALA A 148 -9.56 -9.89 -4.07
CA ALA A 148 -8.74 -9.44 -2.95
C ALA A 148 -8.27 -10.64 -2.14
N VAL A 149 -6.95 -10.80 -2.02
CA VAL A 149 -6.34 -11.79 -1.14
C VAL A 149 -5.57 -11.06 -0.06
N THR A 150 -5.88 -11.35 1.19
CA THR A 150 -5.10 -10.90 2.34
C THR A 150 -4.57 -12.12 3.09
N SER A 151 -3.27 -12.13 3.34
CA SER A 151 -2.60 -13.21 4.07
C SER A 151 -1.78 -12.63 5.21
N ILE A 152 -2.01 -13.15 6.40
CA ILE A 152 -1.40 -12.69 7.64
C ILE A 152 -0.84 -13.90 8.37
N GLN A 153 0.48 -14.00 8.47
CA GLN A 153 1.09 -15.14 9.16
C GLN A 153 0.98 -14.97 10.68
N TYR A 154 1.41 -13.83 11.21
CA TYR A 154 1.35 -13.53 12.64
C TYR A 154 0.84 -12.11 12.89
N CYS A 155 -0.27 -12.00 13.62
CA CYS A 155 -0.76 -10.76 14.18
C CYS A 155 -0.93 -10.89 15.70
N ARG A 156 -0.62 -9.84 16.49
CA ARG A 156 -0.97 -9.85 17.92
C ARG A 156 -2.37 -9.30 18.15
N TYR A 157 -2.67 -8.14 17.57
CA TYR A 157 -3.99 -7.52 17.60
C TYR A 157 -4.41 -7.18 16.18
N LEU A 158 -5.57 -7.70 15.78
CA LEU A 158 -6.14 -7.48 14.46
C LEU A 158 -7.57 -6.98 14.64
N TYR A 159 -7.82 -5.80 14.09
CA TYR A 159 -9.15 -5.23 13.92
C TYR A 159 -9.45 -5.12 12.43
N SER A 160 -10.48 -5.80 11.95
CA SER A 160 -10.89 -5.77 10.55
C SER A 160 -12.36 -5.43 10.39
N VAL A 161 -12.69 -4.51 9.48
CA VAL A 161 -14.07 -4.19 9.12
C VAL A 161 -14.25 -4.44 7.63
N LEU A 162 -15.24 -5.25 7.27
CA LEU A 162 -15.50 -5.63 5.88
C LEU A 162 -16.96 -5.37 5.49
N PRO A 163 -17.35 -4.14 5.12
CA PRO A 163 -18.73 -3.87 4.73
C PRO A 163 -19.03 -4.24 3.26
N LEU A 164 -20.25 -4.75 3.02
CA LEU A 164 -20.80 -5.18 1.72
C LEU A 164 -21.24 -3.97 0.85
N PRO A 165 -21.22 -4.06 -0.49
CA PRO A 165 -21.38 -5.29 -1.30
C PRO A 165 -20.10 -5.85 -1.95
N LEU A 166 -20.11 -7.16 -2.23
CA LEU A 166 -19.01 -7.91 -2.83
C LEU A 166 -19.47 -8.58 -4.13
N PHE A 167 -18.90 -8.16 -5.27
CA PHE A 167 -19.12 -8.70 -6.62
C PHE A 167 -17.81 -9.31 -7.15
N GLY A 168 -17.21 -10.24 -6.39
CA GLY A 168 -15.96 -10.91 -6.73
C GLY A 168 -15.50 -11.86 -5.64
N ILE A 169 -14.19 -12.07 -5.49
CA ILE A 169 -13.61 -13.00 -4.51
C ILE A 169 -12.83 -12.20 -3.47
N ALA A 170 -13.17 -12.33 -2.19
CA ALA A 170 -12.32 -11.89 -1.09
C ALA A 170 -11.88 -13.09 -0.25
N VAL A 171 -10.57 -13.30 -0.15
CA VAL A 171 -9.96 -14.32 0.70
C VAL A 171 -9.14 -13.61 1.78
N THR A 172 -9.44 -13.93 3.03
CA THR A 172 -8.63 -13.51 4.17
C THR A 172 -8.12 -14.76 4.89
N SER A 173 -6.81 -14.86 5.04
CA SER A 173 -6.15 -15.99 5.72
C SER A 173 -5.27 -15.46 6.84
N ILE A 174 -5.49 -15.97 8.05
CA ILE A 174 -4.75 -15.57 9.25
C ILE A 174 -4.28 -16.85 9.94
N CYS A 175 -2.97 -17.07 10.01
CA CYS A 175 -2.43 -18.29 10.60
C CYS A 175 -2.40 -18.22 12.14
N HIS A 176 -1.94 -17.08 12.69
CA HIS A 176 -1.85 -16.91 14.14
C HIS A 176 -2.24 -15.49 14.53
N CYS A 177 -3.29 -15.36 15.34
CA CYS A 177 -3.74 -14.10 15.90
C CYS A 177 -4.06 -14.24 17.39
N CYS A 178 -3.47 -13.41 18.26
CA CYS A 178 -3.79 -13.46 19.69
C CYS A 178 -5.15 -12.82 19.99
N TYR A 179 -5.44 -11.68 19.35
CA TYR A 179 -6.69 -10.94 19.51
C TYR A 179 -7.21 -10.55 18.13
N PHE A 180 -8.38 -11.08 17.78
CA PHE A 180 -9.04 -10.83 16.51
C PHE A 180 -10.43 -10.25 16.77
N TYR A 181 -10.67 -9.07 16.20
CA TYR A 181 -11.99 -8.45 16.18
C TYR A 181 -12.36 -8.15 14.74
N SER A 182 -13.46 -8.73 14.28
CA SER A 182 -13.98 -8.49 12.93
C SER A 182 -15.43 -8.03 12.97
N VAL A 183 -15.73 -6.97 12.22
CA VAL A 183 -17.11 -6.58 11.91
C VAL A 183 -17.39 -7.00 10.47
N LEU A 184 -18.21 -8.03 10.34
CA LEU A 184 -18.80 -8.50 9.09
C LEU A 184 -20.29 -8.10 9.11
N PRO A 185 -20.83 -7.40 8.10
CA PRO A 185 -22.26 -7.31 7.93
C PRO A 185 -22.80 -8.72 7.75
N LEU A 186 -23.85 -9.05 8.51
CA LEU A 186 -24.65 -10.25 8.29
C LEU A 186 -25.25 -10.20 6.86
N PRO A 187 -25.42 -11.36 6.21
CA PRO A 187 -26.00 -11.46 4.87
C PRO A 187 -27.40 -10.85 4.79
#